data_AF-C9Y6R9-F1
#
_entry.id   AF-C9Y6R9-F1
#
_cell.length_a   1.000
_cell.length_b   1.000
_cell.length_c   1.000
_cell.angle_alpha   90.00
_cell.angle_beta   90.00
_cell.angle_gamma   90.00
#
_symmetry.space_group_name_H-M   'P 1'
#
loop_
_entity.id
_entity.type
_entity.pdbx_description
1 polymer ?
#
loop_
_entity_poly.entity_id
_entity_poly.type
_entity_poly.pdbx_seq_one_letter_code
_entity_poly.pdbx_strand_id
1 'polypeptide(L)'
;MLTLLTAHAFAHQLSPVGTQAERKFAKRWGTMIRAEIAISESALHNFSDPVHETLTQRIFGCDGDWNDCADSDLEYAGPYVIAGLRWNDDPVFMLTPGEATNLPCNTKDTVSFITQTRCWVGLFRDAEKKSAADPTYFKQPGKGSYLTRSHFGDLQFLHAMASEDGEPASVTKAKILMWAQFTWGVVEGKYRLDTPLRDIPIDGWRTHFSNGHTVQDLFTMGRPWLRPHVKALALGSLMHLVQDSFAQGHVDRKEPVYGQTCLNGSSPLFGQVREFHSYAKQDHAKHKDSDSNKSAQMQVQLNDPDVIDAGKKVRQFFDHQSAWPEVEQYLSQCVFVLEDEDKPSSAGDNYSISAR
;
A
#
# COMPACT_ATOMS: atom_id res chain seq x y z
N MET A 1 13.26 -37.00 -17.01
CA MET A 1 12.56 -35.71 -17.09
C MET A 1 12.23 -35.28 -15.67
N LEU A 2 13.03 -34.37 -15.10
CA LEU A 2 12.79 -33.81 -13.78
C LEU A 2 11.96 -32.54 -13.99
N THR A 3 10.67 -32.60 -13.68
CA THR A 3 9.78 -31.44 -13.70
C THR A 3 10.24 -30.45 -12.62
N LEU A 4 10.85 -29.33 -13.05
CA LEU A 4 11.04 -28.17 -12.19
C LEU A 4 9.65 -27.64 -11.79
N LEU A 5 9.29 -27.86 -10.53
CA LEU A 5 8.22 -27.09 -9.89
C LEU A 5 8.73 -25.66 -9.76
N THR A 6 8.21 -24.76 -10.58
CA THR A 6 8.36 -23.32 -10.37
C THR A 6 7.70 -22.97 -9.05
N ALA A 7 8.51 -22.69 -8.03
CA ALA A 7 8.02 -22.09 -6.79
C ALA A 7 7.44 -20.71 -7.15
N HIS A 8 6.13 -20.56 -7.04
CA HIS A 8 5.47 -19.28 -7.19
C HIS A 8 5.76 -18.50 -5.90
N ALA A 9 6.61 -17.48 -5.99
CA ALA A 9 6.97 -16.60 -4.90
C ALA A 9 6.05 -15.38 -4.92
N PHE A 10 5.52 -15.02 -3.75
CA PHE A 10 4.51 -13.99 -3.57
C PHE A 10 5.12 -12.68 -3.09
N ALA A 11 4.57 -11.54 -3.49
CA ALA A 11 5.25 -10.25 -3.48
C ALA A 11 4.76 -9.20 -2.47
N HIS A 12 3.89 -9.52 -1.50
CA HIS A 12 3.28 -8.51 -0.61
C HIS A 12 3.25 -8.98 0.84
N GLN A 13 3.35 -8.08 1.81
CA GLN A 13 3.46 -8.45 3.23
C GLN A 13 2.32 -7.89 4.08
N LEU A 14 1.52 -8.77 4.66
CA LEU A 14 0.30 -8.47 5.42
C LEU A 14 0.28 -9.26 6.72
N SER A 15 0.14 -8.62 7.88
CA SER A 15 -0.10 -9.40 9.10
C SER A 15 -1.38 -10.26 8.98
N PRO A 16 -1.30 -11.58 9.23
CA PRO A 16 -2.32 -12.52 8.80
C PRO A 16 -3.59 -12.54 9.68
N VAL A 17 -3.61 -11.82 10.80
CA VAL A 17 -4.58 -12.07 11.89
C VAL A 17 -5.53 -10.90 12.17
N GLY A 18 -5.40 -9.76 11.47
CA GLY A 18 -6.07 -8.52 11.87
C GLY A 18 -5.56 -8.03 13.23
N THR A 19 -6.02 -6.89 13.74
CA THR A 19 -5.77 -6.55 15.17
C THR A 19 -6.77 -7.27 16.10
N GLN A 20 -6.46 -7.45 17.38
CA GLN A 20 -7.34 -8.02 18.41
C GLN A 20 -8.65 -7.23 18.50
N ALA A 21 -8.56 -5.91 18.41
CA ALA A 21 -9.72 -5.02 18.35
C ALA A 21 -10.58 -5.35 17.13
N GLU A 22 -9.99 -5.43 15.93
CA GLU A 22 -10.70 -5.82 14.71
C GLU A 22 -11.33 -7.21 14.83
N ARG A 23 -10.60 -8.20 15.38
CA ARG A 23 -11.12 -9.56 15.62
C ARG A 23 -12.36 -9.54 16.53
N LYS A 24 -12.29 -8.79 17.63
CA LYS A 24 -13.38 -8.66 18.59
C LYS A 24 -14.60 -7.97 17.97
N PHE A 25 -14.38 -6.90 17.19
CA PHE A 25 -15.47 -6.19 16.52
C PHE A 25 -16.07 -7.03 15.40
N ALA A 26 -15.26 -7.66 14.54
CA ALA A 26 -15.74 -8.56 13.50
C ALA A 26 -16.66 -9.66 14.06
N LYS A 27 -16.25 -10.32 15.15
CA LYS A 27 -17.07 -11.32 15.84
C LYS A 27 -18.41 -10.76 16.32
N ARG A 28 -18.42 -9.55 16.89
CA ARG A 28 -19.65 -8.87 17.33
C ARG A 28 -20.61 -8.57 16.18
N TRP A 29 -20.08 -8.33 14.98
CA TRP A 29 -20.85 -8.00 13.78
C TRP A 29 -21.12 -9.20 12.87
N GLY A 30 -20.87 -10.43 13.34
CA GLY A 30 -21.13 -11.65 12.60
C GLY A 30 -20.16 -11.92 11.44
N THR A 31 -19.06 -11.16 11.35
CA THR A 31 -18.00 -11.37 10.36
C THR A 31 -17.04 -12.44 10.90
N MET A 32 -16.90 -13.54 10.16
CA MET A 32 -15.95 -14.60 10.48
C MET A 32 -14.57 -14.23 9.92
N ILE A 33 -13.64 -13.79 10.77
CA ILE A 33 -12.22 -13.72 10.42
C ILE A 33 -11.68 -15.15 10.44
N ARG A 34 -11.41 -15.69 9.25
CA ARG A 34 -10.95 -17.07 9.05
C ARG A 34 -9.44 -17.10 8.86
N ALA A 35 -8.68 -16.52 9.80
CA ALA A 35 -7.24 -16.73 9.90
C ALA A 35 -6.93 -18.13 10.52
N GLU A 36 -7.69 -19.16 10.13
CA GLU A 36 -7.56 -20.54 10.60
C GLU A 36 -6.71 -21.41 9.67
N ILE A 37 -5.97 -20.81 8.73
CA ILE A 37 -4.89 -21.58 8.09
C ILE A 37 -3.74 -21.51 9.07
N ALA A 38 -3.51 -22.63 9.76
CA ALA A 38 -2.27 -22.87 10.49
C ALA A 38 -1.12 -22.36 9.61
N ILE A 39 -0.23 -21.58 10.21
CA ILE A 39 0.88 -20.82 9.60
C ILE A 39 1.81 -21.70 8.73
N SER A 40 1.56 -23.00 8.57
CA SER A 40 2.36 -23.98 7.84
C SER A 40 2.19 -24.02 6.32
N GLU A 41 1.29 -23.26 5.69
CA GLU A 41 1.34 -23.15 4.21
C GLU A 41 2.49 -22.22 3.85
N SER A 42 3.57 -22.76 3.29
CA SER A 42 4.77 -22.02 2.83
C SER A 42 4.44 -20.85 1.89
N ALA A 43 3.28 -20.89 1.23
CA ALA A 43 2.74 -19.78 0.47
C ALA A 43 2.29 -18.59 1.33
N LEU A 44 1.74 -18.81 2.53
CA LEU A 44 1.22 -17.77 3.43
C LEU A 44 2.33 -17.10 4.25
N HIS A 45 3.39 -17.83 4.61
CA HIS A 45 4.61 -17.23 5.18
C HIS A 45 5.26 -16.19 4.25
N ASN A 46 4.97 -16.25 2.95
CA ASN A 46 5.42 -15.25 1.99
C ASN A 46 4.54 -14.01 1.94
N PHE A 47 3.39 -14.01 2.61
CA PHE A 47 2.44 -12.91 2.64
C PHE A 47 2.31 -12.26 4.03
N SER A 48 3.15 -12.60 5.01
CA SER A 48 2.80 -12.41 6.43
C SER A 48 3.73 -11.54 7.27
N ASP A 49 4.61 -10.77 6.65
CA ASP A 49 5.66 -10.03 7.37
C ASP A 49 5.15 -8.59 7.70
N PRO A 50 5.09 -8.18 8.98
CA PRO A 50 4.36 -6.98 9.39
C PRO A 50 5.20 -5.69 9.23
N VAL A 51 5.91 -5.52 8.11
CA VAL A 51 6.85 -4.41 7.91
C VAL A 51 6.20 -3.04 8.07
N HIS A 52 5.02 -2.86 7.48
CA HIS A 52 4.30 -1.61 7.54
C HIS A 52 3.81 -1.33 8.96
N GLU A 53 3.29 -2.34 9.64
CA GLU A 53 2.89 -2.21 11.04
C GLU A 53 4.09 -1.84 11.91
N THR A 54 5.24 -2.49 11.75
CA THR A 54 6.46 -2.15 12.50
C THR A 54 6.85 -0.69 12.31
N LEU A 55 6.99 -0.25 11.06
CA LEU A 55 7.35 1.14 10.74
C LEU A 55 6.33 2.12 11.31
N THR A 56 5.05 1.81 11.20
CA THR A 56 3.97 2.63 11.74
C THR A 56 4.03 2.71 13.26
N GLN A 57 4.19 1.60 13.98
CA GLN A 57 4.32 1.64 15.44
C GLN A 57 5.54 2.50 15.86
N ARG A 58 6.66 2.41 15.14
CA ARG A 58 7.84 3.27 15.40
C ARG A 58 7.59 4.74 15.11
N ILE A 59 6.91 5.07 14.00
CA ILE A 59 6.42 6.44 13.71
C ILE A 59 5.55 6.95 14.86
N PHE A 60 4.77 6.06 15.47
CA PHE A 60 3.90 6.40 16.59
C PHE A 60 4.58 6.41 17.98
N GLY A 61 5.88 6.09 18.06
CA GLY A 61 6.68 6.19 19.29
C GLY A 61 7.04 4.86 19.94
N CYS A 62 6.93 3.73 19.22
CA CYS A 62 7.53 2.49 19.67
C CYS A 62 9.06 2.56 19.53
N ASP A 63 9.73 2.82 20.64
CA ASP A 63 11.20 2.90 20.73
C ASP A 63 11.85 1.55 21.13
N GLY A 64 11.06 0.49 21.25
CA GLY A 64 11.51 -0.87 21.58
C GLY A 64 12.31 -1.53 20.45
N ASP A 65 12.69 -2.80 20.67
CA ASP A 65 13.34 -3.59 19.64
C ASP A 65 12.43 -3.74 18.41
N TRP A 66 13.03 -3.93 17.23
CA TRP A 66 12.28 -4.01 15.96
C TRP A 66 11.15 -5.06 16.00
N ASN A 67 11.45 -6.22 16.60
CA ASN A 67 10.48 -7.32 16.74
C ASN A 67 9.38 -7.01 17.75
N ASP A 68 9.64 -6.18 18.76
CA ASP A 68 8.61 -5.75 19.70
C ASP A 68 7.62 -4.82 18.98
N CYS A 69 8.15 -3.88 18.19
CA CYS A 69 7.33 -2.95 17.42
C CYS A 69 6.55 -3.61 16.27
N ALA A 70 6.88 -4.84 15.90
CA ALA A 70 6.17 -5.61 14.87
C ALA A 70 4.79 -6.10 15.31
N ASP A 71 4.46 -6.02 16.60
CA ASP A 71 3.14 -6.39 17.09
C ASP A 71 2.07 -5.35 16.67
N SER A 72 1.20 -5.77 15.76
CA SER A 72 0.08 -4.95 15.27
C SER A 72 -0.98 -4.64 16.33
N ASP A 73 -0.97 -5.35 17.46
CA ASP A 73 -1.86 -5.11 18.60
C ASP A 73 -1.30 -4.07 19.59
N LEU A 74 -0.09 -3.54 19.36
CA LEU A 74 0.43 -2.42 20.14
C LEU A 74 -0.43 -1.16 19.96
N GLU A 75 -0.65 -0.44 21.07
CA GLU A 75 -1.55 0.70 21.11
C GLU A 75 -0.94 2.02 20.58
N TYR A 76 0.36 2.05 20.21
CA TYR A 76 1.02 3.29 19.77
C TYR A 76 0.31 3.95 18.58
N ALA A 77 0.16 3.24 17.46
CA ALA A 77 -0.59 3.70 16.29
C ALA A 77 -2.10 3.49 16.44
N GLY A 78 -2.50 2.50 17.23
CA GLY A 78 -3.88 2.09 17.42
C GLY A 78 -4.48 1.33 16.23
N PRO A 79 -5.55 0.57 16.46
CA PRO A 79 -6.04 -0.42 15.50
C PRO A 79 -6.63 0.18 14.23
N TYR A 80 -7.10 1.42 14.26
CA TYR A 80 -7.75 2.05 13.11
C TYR A 80 -6.75 2.62 12.10
N VAL A 81 -5.59 3.09 12.55
CA VAL A 81 -4.49 3.48 11.66
C VAL A 81 -3.93 2.22 11.02
N ILE A 82 -3.68 1.17 11.80
CA ILE A 82 -3.21 -0.13 11.28
C ILE A 82 -4.21 -0.74 10.26
N ALA A 83 -5.51 -0.62 10.49
CA ALA A 83 -6.52 -1.07 9.52
C ALA A 83 -6.46 -0.30 8.19
N GLY A 84 -6.21 1.01 8.24
CA GLY A 84 -6.03 1.85 7.06
C GLY A 84 -4.71 1.61 6.34
N LEU A 85 -3.65 1.38 7.11
CA LEU A 85 -2.32 1.06 6.63
C LEU A 85 -2.35 -0.18 5.73
N ARG A 86 -2.94 -1.28 6.23
CA ARG A 86 -3.11 -2.52 5.46
C ARG A 86 -3.98 -2.38 4.21
N TRP A 87 -4.74 -1.30 4.04
CA TRP A 87 -5.74 -1.21 3.00
C TRP A 87 -5.13 -1.17 1.59
N ASN A 88 -3.93 -0.63 1.41
CA ASN A 88 -3.32 -0.56 0.09
C ASN A 88 -2.97 -1.98 -0.43
N ASP A 89 -2.45 -2.84 0.46
CA ASP A 89 -2.10 -4.25 0.19
C ASP A 89 -3.32 -5.19 0.24
N ASP A 90 -4.28 -4.96 1.16
CA ASP A 90 -5.48 -5.77 1.35
C ASP A 90 -6.77 -4.94 1.29
N PRO A 91 -7.06 -4.29 0.14
CA PRO A 91 -8.30 -3.54 0.00
C PRO A 91 -9.47 -4.53 0.05
N VAL A 92 -10.49 -4.23 0.87
CA VAL A 92 -11.66 -5.08 1.02
C VAL A 92 -12.63 -4.84 -0.14
N PHE A 93 -13.11 -5.91 -0.78
CA PHE A 93 -14.03 -5.81 -1.91
C PHE A 93 -15.11 -6.90 -1.89
N MET A 94 -16.16 -6.71 -2.69
CA MET A 94 -17.13 -7.75 -3.03
C MET A 94 -16.81 -8.27 -4.43
N LEU A 95 -16.98 -9.58 -4.63
CA LEU A 95 -16.87 -10.18 -5.96
C LEU A 95 -18.04 -9.75 -6.84
N THR A 96 -17.76 -9.40 -8.09
CA THR A 96 -18.78 -9.20 -9.11
C THR A 96 -19.21 -10.55 -9.72
N PRO A 97 -20.42 -10.65 -10.29
CA PRO A 97 -20.88 -11.89 -10.90
C PRO A 97 -19.93 -12.41 -11.99
N GLY A 98 -19.47 -13.66 -11.85
CA GLY A 98 -18.55 -14.31 -12.81
C GLY A 98 -17.07 -14.13 -12.49
N GLU A 99 -16.71 -13.26 -11.55
CA GLU A 99 -15.35 -13.24 -10.98
C GLU A 99 -15.10 -14.49 -10.12
N ALA A 100 -13.82 -14.85 -9.99
CA ALA A 100 -13.38 -16.01 -9.23
C ALA A 100 -13.95 -17.36 -9.71
N THR A 101 -14.34 -17.47 -10.99
CA THR A 101 -14.81 -18.74 -11.57
C THR A 101 -13.73 -19.81 -11.38
N ASN A 102 -14.08 -20.92 -10.70
CA ASN A 102 -13.20 -22.02 -10.29
C ASN A 102 -12.28 -21.75 -9.07
N LEU A 103 -12.51 -20.69 -8.30
CA LEU A 103 -11.84 -20.45 -7.03
C LEU A 103 -12.79 -20.72 -5.85
N PRO A 104 -12.27 -21.13 -4.66
CA PRO A 104 -13.07 -21.40 -3.47
C PRO A 104 -13.50 -20.11 -2.76
N CYS A 105 -14.23 -19.26 -3.47
CA CYS A 105 -14.68 -17.95 -2.99
C CYS A 105 -16.15 -17.97 -2.57
N ASN A 106 -16.47 -17.35 -1.43
CA ASN A 106 -17.85 -17.05 -1.06
C ASN A 106 -18.25 -15.69 -1.63
N THR A 107 -19.13 -15.70 -2.61
CA THR A 107 -19.63 -14.49 -3.29
C THR A 107 -20.61 -13.66 -2.45
N LYS A 108 -21.07 -14.19 -1.30
CA LYS A 108 -21.96 -13.47 -0.38
C LYS A 108 -21.23 -12.61 0.64
N ASP A 109 -19.93 -12.87 0.83
CA ASP A 109 -19.11 -12.17 1.82
C ASP A 109 -18.07 -11.30 1.10
N THR A 110 -17.58 -10.27 1.80
CA THR A 110 -16.42 -9.51 1.33
C THR A 110 -15.18 -10.38 1.28
N VAL A 111 -14.29 -10.09 0.34
CA VAL A 111 -12.97 -10.69 0.21
C VAL A 111 -11.93 -9.71 0.74
N SER A 112 -11.09 -10.24 1.63
CA SER A 112 -9.85 -9.67 2.12
C SER A 112 -9.00 -10.85 2.65
N PHE A 113 -7.71 -10.63 2.88
CA PHE A 113 -6.79 -11.67 3.32
C PHE A 113 -7.29 -12.35 4.60
N ILE A 114 -7.75 -11.58 5.60
CA ILE A 114 -8.21 -12.11 6.89
C ILE A 114 -9.64 -12.67 6.88
N THR A 115 -10.45 -12.36 5.88
CA THR A 115 -11.86 -12.82 5.78
C THR A 115 -12.00 -14.06 4.90
N GLN A 116 -11.29 -14.12 3.78
CA GLN A 116 -11.33 -15.23 2.83
C GLN A 116 -9.94 -15.56 2.26
N THR A 117 -8.96 -15.90 3.11
CA THR A 117 -7.54 -16.08 2.73
C THR A 117 -7.32 -16.93 1.48
N ARG A 118 -7.96 -18.11 1.37
CA ARG A 118 -7.81 -18.98 0.18
C ARG A 118 -8.36 -18.35 -1.10
N CYS A 119 -9.48 -17.64 -0.99
CA CYS A 119 -10.06 -16.91 -2.12
C CYS A 119 -9.12 -15.77 -2.55
N TRP A 120 -8.65 -14.99 -1.58
CA TRP A 120 -7.71 -13.89 -1.80
C TRP A 120 -6.43 -14.38 -2.50
N VAL A 121 -5.78 -15.42 -1.99
CA VAL A 121 -4.55 -15.98 -2.59
C VAL A 121 -4.81 -16.52 -4.00
N GLY A 122 -5.96 -17.16 -4.22
CA GLY A 122 -6.36 -17.63 -5.55
C GLY A 122 -6.55 -16.49 -6.55
N LEU A 123 -7.23 -15.42 -6.13
CA LEU A 123 -7.45 -14.23 -6.97
C LEU A 123 -6.15 -13.50 -7.26
N PHE A 124 -5.28 -13.38 -6.26
CA PHE A 124 -3.98 -12.74 -6.40
C PHE A 124 -3.11 -13.46 -7.44
N ARG A 125 -3.00 -14.79 -7.35
CA ARG A 125 -2.27 -15.63 -8.31
C ARG A 125 -2.84 -15.60 -9.72
N ASP A 126 -4.17 -15.60 -9.83
CA ASP A 126 -4.84 -15.49 -11.13
C ASP A 126 -4.56 -14.12 -11.76
N ALA A 127 -4.56 -13.05 -10.96
CA ALA A 127 -4.21 -11.71 -11.41
C ALA A 127 -2.76 -11.61 -11.83
N GLU A 128 -1.82 -12.11 -11.03
CA GLU A 128 -0.39 -12.20 -11.36
C GLU A 128 -0.16 -12.90 -12.71
N LYS A 129 -0.80 -14.06 -12.92
CA LYS A 129 -0.70 -14.79 -14.19
C LYS A 129 -1.25 -13.99 -15.36
N LYS A 130 -2.38 -13.29 -15.17
CA LYS A 130 -3.01 -12.46 -16.22
C LYS A 130 -2.16 -11.26 -16.55
N SER A 131 -1.59 -10.57 -15.56
CA SER A 131 -0.72 -9.41 -15.78
C SER A 131 0.61 -9.78 -16.41
N ALA A 132 1.17 -10.96 -16.07
CA ALA A 132 2.37 -11.47 -16.73
C ALA A 132 2.12 -11.79 -18.21
N ALA A 133 0.90 -12.24 -18.57
CA ALA A 133 0.52 -12.51 -19.96
C ALA A 133 0.13 -11.24 -20.74
N ASP A 134 -0.55 -10.30 -20.08
CA ASP A 134 -0.98 -9.02 -20.62
C ASP A 134 -0.86 -7.93 -19.54
N PRO A 135 0.23 -7.13 -19.54
CA PRO A 135 0.45 -6.06 -18.58
C PRO A 135 -0.59 -4.92 -18.62
N THR A 136 -1.52 -4.95 -19.58
CA THR A 136 -2.59 -3.96 -19.70
C THR A 136 -3.94 -4.44 -19.15
N TYR A 137 -4.04 -5.72 -18.78
CA TYR A 137 -5.32 -6.37 -18.44
C TYR A 137 -6.11 -5.61 -17.36
N PHE A 138 -5.46 -5.23 -16.26
CA PHE A 138 -6.08 -4.51 -15.12
C PHE A 138 -6.00 -2.98 -15.25
N LYS A 139 -5.53 -2.46 -16.37
CA LYS A 139 -5.54 -1.01 -16.67
C LYS A 139 -6.78 -0.60 -17.45
N GLN A 140 -7.49 -1.58 -18.00
CA GLN A 140 -8.71 -1.34 -18.76
C GLN A 140 -9.85 -0.92 -17.82
N PRO A 141 -10.68 0.08 -18.21
CA PRO A 141 -11.79 0.52 -17.39
C PRO A 141 -12.72 -0.63 -16.98
N GLY A 142 -13.05 -0.69 -15.70
CA GLY A 142 -13.98 -1.70 -15.15
C GLY A 142 -13.43 -3.13 -15.07
N LYS A 143 -12.11 -3.33 -15.26
CA LYS A 143 -11.46 -4.63 -15.05
C LYS A 143 -10.82 -4.71 -13.67
N GLY A 144 -11.16 -5.77 -12.94
CA GLY A 144 -10.53 -6.13 -11.68
C GLY A 144 -11.11 -5.40 -10.46
N SER A 145 -10.85 -5.98 -9.29
CA SER A 145 -11.09 -5.34 -8.00
C SER A 145 -9.96 -4.38 -7.64
N TYR A 146 -10.14 -3.61 -6.55
CA TYR A 146 -9.07 -2.76 -6.02
C TYR A 146 -7.79 -3.55 -5.75
N LEU A 147 -7.90 -4.78 -5.22
CA LEU A 147 -6.75 -5.67 -5.01
C LEU A 147 -5.96 -5.87 -6.30
N THR A 148 -6.62 -6.30 -7.37
CA THR A 148 -5.92 -6.59 -8.62
C THR A 148 -5.40 -5.34 -9.32
N ARG A 149 -6.10 -4.20 -9.17
CA ARG A 149 -5.70 -2.94 -9.80
C ARG A 149 -4.54 -2.26 -9.06
N SER A 150 -4.50 -2.32 -7.74
CA SER A 150 -3.40 -1.74 -6.95
C SER A 150 -2.09 -2.51 -7.14
N HIS A 151 -2.17 -3.84 -7.31
CA HIS A 151 -0.97 -4.67 -7.41
C HIS A 151 -0.49 -4.89 -8.85
N PHE A 152 -1.41 -4.87 -9.84
CA PHE A 152 -1.07 -5.25 -11.23
C PHE A 152 -1.64 -4.32 -12.29
N GLY A 153 -2.33 -3.24 -11.88
CA GLY A 153 -3.11 -2.40 -12.78
C GLY A 153 -2.73 -0.93 -12.71
N ASP A 154 -3.72 -0.09 -12.97
CA ASP A 154 -3.59 1.36 -13.04
C ASP A 154 -3.59 2.07 -11.69
N LEU A 155 -3.67 1.32 -10.57
CA LEU A 155 -3.61 1.86 -9.21
C LEU A 155 -2.27 1.54 -8.50
N GLN A 156 -1.23 1.11 -9.22
CA GLN A 156 0.09 0.84 -8.62
C GLN A 156 0.73 2.05 -7.92
N PHE A 157 0.30 3.26 -8.23
CA PHE A 157 0.72 4.47 -7.50
C PHE A 157 0.32 4.45 -6.03
N LEU A 158 -0.60 3.57 -5.60
CA LEU A 158 -0.91 3.34 -4.19
C LEU A 158 0.26 2.72 -3.41
N HIS A 159 1.21 2.11 -4.13
CA HIS A 159 2.45 1.54 -3.63
C HIS A 159 3.68 2.34 -4.08
N ALA A 160 3.50 3.64 -4.35
CA ALA A 160 4.56 4.50 -4.91
C ALA A 160 5.19 3.96 -6.22
N MET A 161 4.50 3.10 -6.97
CA MET A 161 5.00 2.53 -8.23
C MET A 161 4.33 3.17 -9.45
N ALA A 162 5.05 3.17 -10.56
CA ALA A 162 4.50 3.51 -11.87
C ALA A 162 3.49 2.44 -12.31
N SER A 163 2.44 2.86 -13.02
CA SER A 163 1.42 1.92 -13.52
C SER A 163 1.93 1.06 -14.68
N GLU A 164 2.93 1.53 -15.40
CA GLU A 164 3.49 0.86 -16.58
C GLU A 164 4.94 1.27 -16.81
N ASP A 165 5.69 0.45 -17.57
CA ASP A 165 7.02 0.81 -18.05
C ASP A 165 6.95 2.03 -18.98
N GLY A 166 7.93 2.92 -18.88
CA GLY A 166 8.00 4.13 -19.69
C GLY A 166 7.13 5.29 -19.17
N GLU A 167 6.38 5.10 -18.08
CA GLU A 167 5.67 6.18 -17.41
C GLU A 167 6.71 7.19 -16.86
N PRO A 168 6.62 8.48 -17.21
CA PRO A 168 7.54 9.49 -16.67
C PRO A 168 7.38 9.63 -15.16
N ALA A 169 8.50 9.84 -14.44
CA ALA A 169 8.49 9.99 -13.00
C ALA A 169 7.54 11.12 -12.50
N SER A 170 7.41 12.21 -13.26
CA SER A 170 6.45 13.29 -13.00
C SER A 170 4.99 12.82 -13.02
N VAL A 171 4.63 11.91 -13.92
CA VAL A 171 3.28 11.34 -14.02
C VAL A 171 2.98 10.45 -12.82
N THR A 172 3.92 9.57 -12.43
CA THR A 172 3.76 8.73 -11.22
C THR A 172 3.64 9.60 -9.98
N LYS A 173 4.51 10.61 -9.82
CA LYS A 173 4.44 11.56 -8.71
C LYS A 173 3.10 12.28 -8.65
N ALA A 174 2.55 12.71 -9.79
CA ALA A 174 1.24 13.36 -9.83
C ALA A 174 0.12 12.43 -9.32
N LYS A 175 0.16 11.13 -9.69
CA LYS A 175 -0.80 10.12 -9.20
C LYS A 175 -0.64 9.82 -7.70
N ILE A 176 0.60 9.77 -7.21
CA ILE A 176 0.92 9.65 -5.78
C ILE A 176 0.33 10.83 -4.99
N LEU A 177 0.57 12.07 -5.46
CA LEU A 177 0.04 13.27 -4.82
C LEU A 177 -1.48 13.37 -4.93
N MET A 178 -2.07 12.90 -6.02
CA MET A 178 -3.53 12.76 -6.17
C MET A 178 -4.13 11.84 -5.09
N TRP A 179 -3.51 10.67 -4.85
CA TRP A 179 -3.95 9.79 -3.76
C TRP A 179 -3.79 10.44 -2.39
N ALA A 180 -2.65 11.06 -2.14
CA ALA A 180 -2.38 11.77 -0.89
C ALA A 180 -3.37 12.91 -0.64
N GLN A 181 -3.74 13.67 -1.67
CA GLN A 181 -4.75 14.72 -1.58
C GLN A 181 -6.12 14.16 -1.22
N PHE A 182 -6.47 13.01 -1.81
CA PHE A 182 -7.73 12.34 -1.49
C PHE A 182 -7.77 11.87 -0.02
N THR A 183 -6.76 11.13 0.42
CA THR A 183 -6.70 10.60 1.80
C THR A 183 -6.65 11.74 2.82
N TRP A 184 -5.91 12.81 2.55
CA TRP A 184 -5.91 13.99 3.41
C TRP A 184 -7.25 14.73 3.42
N GLY A 185 -7.94 14.81 2.27
CA GLY A 185 -9.31 15.34 2.23
C GLY A 185 -10.29 14.53 3.08
N VAL A 186 -10.09 13.22 3.25
CA VAL A 186 -10.86 12.40 4.22
C VAL A 186 -10.46 12.73 5.66
N VAL A 187 -9.16 12.88 5.94
CA VAL A 187 -8.62 13.31 7.26
C VAL A 187 -9.24 14.65 7.69
N GLU A 188 -9.24 15.65 6.81
CA GLU A 188 -9.86 16.96 7.03
C GLU A 188 -11.39 16.85 7.22
N GLY A 189 -12.01 15.79 6.70
CA GLY A 189 -13.45 15.59 6.68
C GLY A 189 -14.16 16.29 5.51
N LYS A 190 -13.39 16.77 4.52
CA LYS A 190 -13.89 17.29 3.24
C LYS A 190 -14.62 16.20 2.46
N TYR A 191 -14.09 14.98 2.46
CA TYR A 191 -14.73 13.80 1.87
C TYR A 191 -15.27 12.90 2.98
N ARG A 192 -16.60 12.83 3.06
CA ARG A 192 -17.33 12.06 4.08
C ARG A 192 -17.64 10.66 3.57
N LEU A 193 -18.08 9.77 4.48
CA LEU A 193 -18.43 8.38 4.16
C LEU A 193 -19.35 8.24 2.94
N ASP A 194 -20.34 9.11 2.80
CA ASP A 194 -21.34 9.13 1.73
C ASP A 194 -20.89 9.86 0.46
N THR A 195 -19.69 10.45 0.46
CA THR A 195 -19.14 11.14 -0.72
C THR A 195 -18.88 10.11 -1.83
N PRO A 196 -19.53 10.23 -2.99
CA PRO A 196 -19.27 9.35 -4.13
C PRO A 196 -17.86 9.57 -4.67
N LEU A 197 -17.12 8.50 -4.94
CA LEU A 197 -15.75 8.62 -5.43
C LEU A 197 -15.69 9.38 -6.76
N ARG A 198 -16.64 9.13 -7.67
CA ARG A 198 -16.75 9.83 -8.96
C ARG A 198 -16.91 11.37 -8.84
N ASP A 199 -17.33 11.88 -7.69
CA ASP A 199 -17.62 13.30 -7.48
C ASP A 199 -16.47 14.06 -6.81
N ILE A 200 -15.36 13.38 -6.49
CA ILE A 200 -14.17 14.01 -5.91
C ILE A 200 -13.48 14.89 -6.96
N PRO A 201 -13.30 16.20 -6.68
CA PRO A 201 -12.75 17.17 -7.64
C PRO A 201 -11.22 17.25 -7.48
N ILE A 202 -10.52 16.17 -7.81
CA ILE A 202 -9.05 16.14 -7.88
C ILE A 202 -8.67 15.81 -9.33
N ASP A 203 -7.69 16.52 -9.87
CA ASP A 203 -7.23 16.32 -11.24
C ASP A 203 -6.72 14.88 -11.44
N GLY A 204 -7.12 14.26 -12.56
CA GLY A 204 -6.79 12.86 -12.86
C GLY A 204 -7.60 11.80 -12.10
N TRP A 205 -8.30 12.16 -11.02
CA TRP A 205 -9.00 11.21 -10.13
C TRP A 205 -10.02 10.34 -10.85
N ARG A 206 -10.83 10.93 -11.73
CA ARG A 206 -11.90 10.23 -12.46
C ARG A 206 -11.38 9.17 -13.43
N THR A 207 -10.11 9.24 -13.82
CA THR A 207 -9.46 8.19 -14.63
C THR A 207 -9.40 6.87 -13.86
N HIS A 208 -9.21 6.94 -12.54
CA HIS A 208 -8.92 5.80 -11.68
C HIS A 208 -10.13 5.37 -10.82
N PHE A 209 -10.97 6.33 -10.43
CA PHE A 209 -12.09 6.12 -9.51
C PHE A 209 -13.40 6.72 -10.06
N SER A 210 -13.95 6.07 -11.09
CA SER A 210 -15.19 6.46 -11.77
C SER A 210 -16.41 5.59 -11.43
N ASN A 211 -16.24 4.56 -10.60
CA ASN A 211 -17.32 3.67 -10.21
C ASN A 211 -18.33 4.35 -9.26
N GLY A 212 -19.45 3.67 -9.00
CA GLY A 212 -20.50 4.18 -8.12
C GLY A 212 -20.19 4.06 -6.62
N HIS A 213 -18.96 3.70 -6.24
CA HIS A 213 -18.59 3.55 -4.84
C HIS A 213 -18.49 4.91 -4.13
N THR A 214 -18.61 4.87 -2.82
CA THR A 214 -18.39 5.99 -1.91
C THR A 214 -17.09 5.83 -1.12
N VAL A 215 -16.68 6.84 -0.36
CA VAL A 215 -15.57 6.73 0.61
C VAL A 215 -15.80 5.57 1.60
N GLN A 216 -17.05 5.33 2.01
CA GLN A 216 -17.41 4.21 2.85
C GLN A 216 -17.12 2.87 2.17
N ASP A 217 -17.50 2.74 0.90
CA ASP A 217 -17.28 1.51 0.14
C ASP A 217 -15.80 1.28 -0.14
N LEU A 218 -15.02 2.35 -0.31
CA LEU A 218 -13.56 2.26 -0.47
C LEU A 218 -12.91 1.72 0.79
N PHE A 219 -13.07 2.37 1.95
CA PHE A 219 -12.30 2.06 3.15
C PHE A 219 -12.95 1.05 4.12
N THR A 220 -14.27 0.88 4.07
CA THR A 220 -15.01 0.18 5.15
C THR A 220 -16.01 -0.86 4.66
N MET A 221 -15.91 -1.30 3.41
CA MET A 221 -16.79 -2.34 2.86
C MET A 221 -16.75 -3.60 3.75
N GLY A 222 -17.92 -4.10 4.14
CA GLY A 222 -18.04 -5.24 5.06
C GLY A 222 -17.52 -5.01 6.49
N ARG A 223 -17.04 -3.81 6.82
CA ARG A 223 -16.43 -3.47 8.12
C ARG A 223 -17.08 -2.23 8.74
N PRO A 224 -18.38 -2.27 9.09
CA PRO A 224 -19.12 -1.09 9.56
C PRO A 224 -18.55 -0.45 10.84
N TRP A 225 -17.84 -1.21 11.66
CA TRP A 225 -17.18 -0.71 12.87
C TRP A 225 -16.01 0.25 12.59
N LEU A 226 -15.45 0.26 11.37
CA LEU A 226 -14.37 1.19 10.99
C LEU A 226 -14.90 2.58 10.57
N ARG A 227 -16.20 2.70 10.26
CA ARG A 227 -16.82 3.94 9.75
C ARG A 227 -16.61 5.16 10.65
N PRO A 228 -16.76 5.08 11.99
CA PRO A 228 -16.50 6.22 12.87
C PRO A 228 -15.03 6.68 12.87
N HIS A 229 -14.12 5.85 12.36
CA HIS A 229 -12.67 6.06 12.41
C HIS A 229 -12.07 6.26 11.01
N VAL A 230 -12.88 6.56 9.99
CA VAL A 230 -12.42 6.68 8.59
C VAL A 230 -11.26 7.68 8.39
N LYS A 231 -11.16 8.71 9.24
CA LYS A 231 -10.01 9.63 9.25
C LYS A 231 -8.69 8.94 9.59
N ALA A 232 -8.69 8.05 10.58
CA ALA A 232 -7.53 7.25 10.96
C ALA A 232 -7.19 6.22 9.87
N LEU A 233 -8.20 5.65 9.21
CA LEU A 233 -7.98 4.75 8.07
C LEU A 233 -7.28 5.48 6.91
N ALA A 234 -7.76 6.67 6.56
CA ALA A 234 -7.15 7.48 5.51
C ALA A 234 -5.71 7.88 5.83
N LEU A 235 -5.42 8.22 7.10
CA LEU A 235 -4.06 8.46 7.57
C LEU A 235 -3.17 7.21 7.40
N GLY A 236 -3.66 6.04 7.80
CA GLY A 236 -2.93 4.78 7.65
C GLY A 236 -2.59 4.49 6.18
N SER A 237 -3.56 4.67 5.28
CA SER A 237 -3.36 4.46 3.84
C SER A 237 -2.34 5.43 3.23
N LEU A 238 -2.28 6.68 3.72
CA LEU A 238 -1.22 7.62 3.35
C LEU A 238 0.15 7.20 3.91
N MET A 239 0.20 6.68 5.14
CA MET A 239 1.44 6.18 5.73
C MET A 239 1.99 4.98 4.95
N HIS A 240 1.13 4.08 4.48
CA HIS A 240 1.51 2.97 3.60
C HIS A 240 2.24 3.50 2.36
N LEU A 241 1.61 4.43 1.64
CA LEU A 241 2.19 5.05 0.45
C LEU A 241 3.56 5.69 0.73
N VAL A 242 3.69 6.40 1.86
CA VAL A 242 4.97 7.00 2.24
C VAL A 242 6.01 5.92 2.51
N GLN A 243 5.65 4.83 3.19
CA GLN A 243 6.58 3.73 3.50
C GLN A 243 7.07 3.00 2.25
N ASP A 244 6.15 2.65 1.34
CA ASP A 244 6.47 2.03 0.05
C ASP A 244 7.44 2.89 -0.78
N SER A 245 7.38 4.22 -0.65
CA SER A 245 8.31 5.11 -1.35
C SER A 245 9.78 5.05 -0.91
N PHE A 246 10.08 4.24 0.13
CA PHE A 246 11.43 3.92 0.60
C PHE A 246 11.80 2.45 0.37
N ALA A 247 10.87 1.62 -0.11
CA ALA A 247 11.16 0.25 -0.50
C ALA A 247 11.89 0.24 -1.85
N GLN A 248 13.08 -0.34 -1.90
CA GLN A 248 13.93 -0.34 -3.11
C GLN A 248 13.28 -1.10 -4.29
N GLY A 249 12.42 -2.08 -4.00
CA GLY A 249 11.60 -2.75 -5.00
C GLY A 249 10.63 -1.80 -5.71
N HIS A 250 10.16 -0.76 -5.02
CA HIS A 250 9.16 0.17 -5.54
C HIS A 250 9.80 1.42 -6.15
N VAL A 251 10.86 1.92 -5.51
CA VAL A 251 11.47 3.21 -5.85
C VAL A 251 13.00 3.14 -5.80
N ASP A 252 13.67 3.56 -6.88
CA ASP A 252 15.09 3.91 -6.84
C ASP A 252 15.24 5.35 -6.34
N ARG A 253 16.06 5.52 -5.30
CA ARG A 253 16.25 6.79 -4.59
C ARG A 253 17.73 6.98 -4.33
N LYS A 254 18.20 8.23 -4.44
CA LYS A 254 19.52 8.60 -3.94
C LYS A 254 19.60 8.43 -2.43
N GLU A 255 20.77 8.05 -1.95
CA GLU A 255 21.08 8.18 -0.52
C GLU A 255 20.81 9.63 -0.06
N PRO A 256 20.16 9.83 1.09
CA PRO A 256 19.95 11.14 1.64
C PRO A 256 21.29 11.79 2.01
N VAL A 257 21.38 13.11 1.84
CA VAL A 257 22.55 13.87 2.27
C VAL A 257 22.28 14.44 3.66
N TYR A 258 23.07 14.02 4.64
CA TYR A 258 22.94 14.47 6.02
C TYR A 258 22.92 16.00 6.13
N GLY A 259 21.95 16.53 6.87
CA GLY A 259 21.76 17.98 7.07
C GLY A 259 21.13 18.73 5.88
N GLN A 260 20.89 18.07 4.75
CA GLN A 260 20.15 18.68 3.65
C GLN A 260 18.67 18.82 4.03
N THR A 261 18.11 19.98 3.73
CA THR A 261 16.75 20.35 4.11
C THR A 261 15.94 20.83 2.92
N CYS A 262 14.63 20.78 3.08
CA CYS A 262 13.61 21.35 2.21
C CYS A 262 12.82 22.41 2.99
N LEU A 263 11.86 23.08 2.33
CA LEU A 263 10.95 24.07 2.95
C LEU A 263 11.70 25.14 3.77
N ASN A 264 12.74 25.73 3.17
CA ASN A 264 13.59 26.74 3.82
C ASN A 264 14.21 26.30 5.16
N GLY A 265 14.52 25.01 5.30
CA GLY A 265 15.20 24.49 6.49
C GLY A 265 14.31 23.85 7.54
N SER A 266 12.99 23.83 7.35
CA SER A 266 12.06 23.32 8.37
C SER A 266 11.88 21.81 8.36
N SER A 267 12.39 21.10 7.35
CA SER A 267 12.23 19.65 7.22
C SER A 267 13.42 19.04 6.48
N PRO A 268 13.79 17.79 6.79
CA PRO A 268 14.91 17.13 6.14
C PRO A 268 14.52 16.66 4.72
N LEU A 269 15.51 16.54 3.83
CA LEU A 269 15.34 16.01 2.48
C LEU A 269 15.75 14.52 2.44
N PHE A 270 14.86 13.65 1.95
CA PHE A 270 15.00 12.19 2.07
C PHE A 270 15.80 11.52 0.93
N GLY A 271 16.55 12.29 0.15
CA GLY A 271 17.17 11.83 -1.09
C GLY A 271 16.21 11.89 -2.28
N GLN A 272 16.70 12.31 -3.44
CA GLN A 272 15.86 12.45 -4.63
C GLN A 272 15.48 11.08 -5.20
N VAL A 273 14.21 10.95 -5.62
CA VAL A 273 13.73 9.81 -6.39
C VAL A 273 14.33 9.86 -7.78
N ARG A 274 15.04 8.80 -8.15
CA ARG A 274 15.53 8.56 -9.50
C ARG A 274 14.42 8.03 -10.35
N GLU A 275 13.77 6.97 -9.90
CA GLU A 275 12.80 6.21 -10.68
C GLU A 275 11.73 5.64 -9.75
N PHE A 276 10.48 5.74 -10.17
CA PHE A 276 9.43 4.87 -9.63
C PHE A 276 9.36 3.64 -10.51
N HIS A 277 9.61 2.46 -9.95
CA HIS A 277 9.58 1.23 -10.71
C HIS A 277 8.16 0.86 -11.13
N SER A 278 8.05 0.03 -12.17
CA SER A 278 6.82 -0.62 -12.62
C SER A 278 6.90 -2.12 -12.30
N TYR A 279 5.81 -2.69 -11.77
CA TYR A 279 5.82 -4.08 -11.30
C TYR A 279 5.86 -5.12 -12.43
N ALA A 280 5.36 -4.77 -13.62
CA ALA A 280 5.02 -5.74 -14.69
C ALA A 280 6.16 -6.68 -15.11
N LYS A 281 7.42 -6.27 -14.96
CA LYS A 281 8.61 -7.07 -15.33
C LYS A 281 9.56 -7.31 -14.15
N GLN A 282 9.08 -7.17 -12.92
CA GLN A 282 9.86 -7.45 -11.72
C GLN A 282 9.86 -8.94 -11.37
N ASP A 283 10.99 -9.38 -10.83
CA ASP A 283 11.15 -10.66 -10.17
C ASP A 283 10.46 -10.58 -8.80
N HIS A 284 9.35 -11.32 -8.68
CA HIS A 284 8.50 -11.33 -7.49
C HIS A 284 9.27 -11.70 -6.21
N ALA A 285 10.29 -12.56 -6.29
CA ALA A 285 11.06 -12.95 -5.12
C ALA A 285 11.97 -11.80 -4.65
N LYS A 286 12.63 -11.11 -5.57
CA LYS A 286 13.47 -9.96 -5.23
C LYS A 286 12.65 -8.78 -4.71
N HIS A 287 11.50 -8.53 -5.33
CA HIS A 287 10.55 -7.51 -4.87
C HIS A 287 10.14 -7.79 -3.41
N LYS A 288 9.67 -9.02 -3.15
CA LYS A 288 9.29 -9.46 -1.80
C LYS A 288 10.41 -9.31 -0.76
N ASP A 289 11.64 -9.66 -1.12
CA ASP A 289 12.77 -9.55 -0.21
C ASP A 289 13.04 -8.08 0.16
N SER A 290 12.85 -7.15 -0.80
CA SER A 290 12.96 -5.71 -0.57
C SER A 290 11.84 -5.14 0.29
N ASP A 291 10.66 -5.75 0.24
CA ASP A 291 9.49 -5.34 1.02
C ASP A 291 9.48 -5.95 2.42
N SER A 292 10.60 -6.52 2.90
CA SER A 292 10.66 -7.21 4.20
C SER A 292 11.01 -6.35 5.39
N ASN A 293 10.61 -6.79 6.58
CA ASN A 293 11.04 -6.19 7.85
C ASN A 293 12.56 -6.09 7.94
N LYS A 294 13.28 -7.12 7.45
CA LYS A 294 14.74 -7.12 7.43
C LYS A 294 15.29 -6.00 6.54
N SER A 295 14.73 -5.83 5.35
CA SER A 295 15.13 -4.78 4.40
C SER A 295 14.80 -3.39 4.92
N ALA A 296 13.60 -3.20 5.48
CA ALA A 296 13.20 -1.94 6.12
C ALA A 296 14.09 -1.60 7.33
N GLN A 297 14.44 -2.59 8.16
CA GLN A 297 15.36 -2.39 9.28
C GLN A 297 16.74 -1.95 8.81
N MET A 298 17.27 -2.57 7.75
CA MET A 298 18.54 -2.16 7.16
C MET A 298 18.46 -0.75 6.57
N GLN A 299 17.36 -0.40 5.90
CA GLN A 299 17.13 0.94 5.35
C GLN A 299 17.16 1.99 6.47
N VAL A 300 16.42 1.77 7.56
CA VAL A 300 16.40 2.65 8.74
C VAL A 300 17.77 2.77 9.40
N GLN A 301 18.58 1.70 9.43
CA GLN A 301 19.92 1.75 10.02
C GLN A 301 20.95 2.49 9.18
N LEU A 302 20.77 2.50 7.85
CA LEU A 302 21.76 3.04 6.91
C LEU A 302 21.49 4.49 6.50
N ASN A 303 20.28 5.00 6.74
CA ASN A 303 19.84 6.30 6.27
C ASN A 303 19.56 7.26 7.44
N ASP A 304 19.94 8.53 7.25
CA ASP A 304 19.56 9.65 8.13
C ASP A 304 19.41 10.92 7.26
N PRO A 305 18.19 11.43 7.04
CA PRO A 305 16.91 10.98 7.60
C PRO A 305 16.38 9.67 6.97
N ASP A 306 15.44 9.00 7.64
CA ASP A 306 14.84 7.72 7.21
C ASP A 306 13.31 7.75 7.00
N VAL A 307 12.72 6.62 6.66
CA VAL A 307 11.26 6.49 6.47
C VAL A 307 10.44 6.81 7.73
N ILE A 308 10.99 6.57 8.93
CA ILE A 308 10.35 6.86 10.21
C ILE A 308 10.29 8.38 10.40
N ASP A 309 11.36 9.11 10.09
CA ASP A 309 11.35 10.58 10.12
C ASP A 309 10.33 11.16 9.14
N ALA A 310 10.19 10.55 7.96
CA ALA A 310 9.19 10.97 6.98
C ALA A 310 7.76 10.79 7.52
N GLY A 311 7.47 9.60 8.05
CA GLY A 311 6.19 9.28 8.65
C GLY A 311 5.88 10.11 9.91
N LYS A 312 6.87 10.40 10.75
CA LYS A 312 6.71 11.27 11.93
C LYS A 312 6.27 12.67 11.52
N LYS A 313 6.78 13.21 10.40
CA LYS A 313 6.34 14.52 9.91
C LYS A 313 4.89 14.50 9.41
N VAL A 314 4.47 13.44 8.71
CA VAL A 314 3.05 13.25 8.32
C VAL A 314 2.14 13.13 9.54
N ARG A 315 2.55 12.37 10.56
CA ARG A 315 1.84 12.29 11.83
C ARG A 315 1.72 13.66 12.51
N GLN A 316 2.79 14.46 12.53
CA GLN A 316 2.74 15.82 13.09
C GLN A 316 1.71 16.69 12.39
N PHE A 317 1.60 16.61 11.06
CA PHE A 317 0.55 17.33 10.33
C PHE A 317 -0.85 16.87 10.73
N PHE A 318 -1.03 15.57 10.99
CA PHE A 318 -2.31 15.04 11.45
C PHE A 318 -2.64 15.54 12.86
N ASP A 319 -1.68 15.49 13.78
CA ASP A 319 -1.83 15.94 15.17
C ASP A 319 -2.13 17.45 15.24
N HIS A 320 -1.51 18.25 14.37
CA HIS A 320 -1.75 19.68 14.27
C HIS A 320 -2.96 20.07 13.39
N GLN A 321 -3.62 19.09 12.76
CA GLN A 321 -4.71 19.32 11.81
C GLN A 321 -4.32 20.28 10.68
N SER A 322 -3.08 20.17 10.18
CA SER A 322 -2.57 20.99 9.09
C SER A 322 -3.39 20.80 7.82
N ALA A 323 -3.55 21.90 7.07
CA ALA A 323 -4.28 21.89 5.82
C ALA A 323 -3.50 21.18 4.71
N TRP A 324 -4.22 20.61 3.73
CA TRP A 324 -3.60 19.91 2.58
C TRP A 324 -2.42 20.66 1.93
N PRO A 325 -2.46 21.99 1.68
CA PRO A 325 -1.32 22.68 1.03
C PRO A 325 0.00 22.55 1.79
N GLU A 326 -0.01 22.51 3.13
CA GLU A 326 1.20 22.31 3.93
C GLU A 326 1.75 20.88 3.77
N VAL A 327 0.85 19.90 3.76
CA VAL A 327 1.19 18.48 3.58
C VAL A 327 1.69 18.22 2.17
N GLU A 328 1.03 18.78 1.17
CA GLU A 328 1.43 18.71 -0.24
C GLU A 328 2.83 19.28 -0.45
N GLN A 329 3.13 20.46 0.12
CA GLN A 329 4.46 21.05 0.04
C GLN A 329 5.53 20.12 0.62
N TYR A 330 5.26 19.52 1.78
CA TYR A 330 6.18 18.55 2.37
C TYR A 330 6.37 17.30 1.49
N LEU A 331 5.27 16.67 1.05
CA LEU A 331 5.36 15.46 0.23
C LEU A 331 6.07 15.76 -1.11
N SER A 332 5.72 16.86 -1.78
CA SER A 332 6.26 17.20 -3.09
C SER A 332 7.69 17.72 -3.08
N GLN A 333 8.11 18.44 -2.03
CA GLN A 333 9.41 19.12 -1.93
C GLN A 333 10.42 18.44 -1.00
N CYS A 334 10.00 17.43 -0.23
CA CYS A 334 10.88 16.72 0.69
C CYS A 334 10.92 15.21 0.46
N VAL A 335 9.76 14.57 0.26
CA VAL A 335 9.65 13.11 0.19
C VAL A 335 9.76 12.61 -1.25
N PHE A 336 9.04 13.23 -2.18
CA PHE A 336 8.94 12.81 -3.59
C PHE A 336 9.68 13.78 -4.53
N VAL A 337 10.83 14.32 -4.11
CA VAL A 337 11.64 15.19 -4.99
C VAL A 337 12.24 14.33 -6.09
N LEU A 338 12.00 14.68 -7.34
CA LEU A 338 12.53 13.93 -8.48
C LEU A 338 13.93 14.44 -8.83
N GLU A 339 14.82 13.53 -9.22
CA GLU A 339 16.07 13.88 -9.88
C GLU A 339 15.82 14.33 -11.32
N ASP A 340 14.95 13.61 -12.02
CA ASP A 340 14.55 13.86 -13.42
C ASP A 340 13.05 13.62 -13.54
N GLU A 341 12.32 14.64 -14.01
CA GLU A 341 10.86 14.60 -14.18
C GLU A 341 10.43 13.65 -15.30
N ASP A 342 11.30 13.43 -16.29
CA ASP A 342 11.03 12.66 -17.49
C ASP A 342 11.62 11.25 -17.44
N LYS A 343 12.30 10.87 -16.35
CA LYS A 343 12.88 9.52 -16.19
C LYS A 343 11.77 8.48 -16.42
N PRO A 344 11.90 7.61 -17.43
CA PRO A 344 10.93 6.54 -17.66
C PRO A 344 11.08 5.45 -16.59
N SER A 345 9.94 4.97 -16.10
CA SER A 345 9.86 3.79 -15.25
C SER A 345 10.30 2.52 -15.97
N SER A 346 10.84 1.58 -15.20
CA SER A 346 11.16 0.22 -15.59
C SER A 346 10.96 -0.70 -14.40
N ALA A 347 11.24 -2.00 -14.56
CA ALA A 347 11.28 -2.90 -13.43
C ALA A 347 12.36 -2.53 -12.39
N GLY A 348 13.35 -1.71 -12.73
CA GLY A 348 14.56 -1.50 -11.95
C GLY A 348 15.58 -2.61 -12.20
N ASP A 349 16.85 -2.25 -12.44
CA ASP A 349 17.88 -3.20 -12.90
C ASP A 349 18.03 -4.41 -11.95
N ASN A 350 18.04 -4.16 -10.64
CA ASN A 350 18.17 -5.20 -9.62
C ASN A 350 16.94 -6.10 -9.51
N TYR A 351 15.77 -5.61 -9.91
CA TYR A 351 14.48 -6.29 -9.76
C TYR A 351 13.98 -6.87 -11.07
N SER A 352 14.57 -6.55 -12.22
CA SER A 352 14.15 -7.12 -13.50
C SER A 352 14.20 -8.65 -13.50
N ILE A 353 13.19 -9.26 -14.12
CA ILE A 353 13.25 -10.68 -14.48
C ILE A 353 14.39 -10.84 -15.47
N SER A 354 15.50 -11.42 -15.02
CA SER A 354 16.62 -11.75 -15.88
C SER A 354 16.11 -12.69 -16.98
N ALA A 355 16.33 -12.37 -18.25
CA ALA A 355 16.05 -13.29 -19.34
C ALA A 355 16.82 -14.60 -19.05
N ARG A 356 16.10 -15.65 -18.67
CA ARG A 356 16.65 -16.98 -18.48
C ARG A 356 16.94 -17.65 -19.82
#